data_AF-A0A3A5AA66-F1
#
_entry.id   AF-A0A3A5AA66-F1
#
_cell.length_a   1.000
_cell.length_b   1.000
_cell.length_c   1.000
_cell.angle_alpha   90.00
_cell.angle_beta   90.00
_cell.angle_gamma   90.00
#
_symmetry.space_group_name_H-M   'P 1'
#
loop_
_entity.id
_entity.type
_entity.pdbx_description
1 polymer ?
#
loop_
_entity_poly.entity_id
_entity_poly.type
_entity_poly.pdbx_seq_one_letter_code
_entity_poly.pdbx_strand_id
1 'polypeptide(L)'
;MIRVRKITVILLVLASLAAAGAAWAQPYQPPPPFGAYDKPEWYPAPGNPKVFYAPNIQGDLFWLGNRYFYYYSGYWYRSYSMWGPWQPARNLPKGILRLDRGAFKQPPPW
;
A
#
# COMPACT_ATOMS: atom_id res chain seq x y z
N MET A 1 -31.49 43.55 21.55
CA MET A 1 -30.25 43.17 22.27
C MET A 1 -30.26 41.67 22.48
N ILE A 2 -29.30 40.97 21.87
CA ILE A 2 -29.23 39.51 21.70
C ILE A 2 -28.58 38.88 22.94
N ARG A 3 -29.28 37.97 23.65
CA ARG A 3 -28.70 37.08 24.68
C ARG A 3 -28.65 35.63 24.17
N VAL A 4 -27.89 35.40 23.10
CA VAL A 4 -27.62 34.07 22.50
C VAL A 4 -26.32 33.50 23.08
N ARG A 5 -26.23 33.36 24.42
CA ARG A 5 -24.97 32.97 25.08
C ARG A 5 -25.07 31.78 26.03
N LYS A 6 -26.10 30.94 25.91
CA LYS A 6 -26.27 29.75 26.79
C LYS A 6 -26.65 28.44 26.09
N ILE A 7 -26.89 28.42 24.78
CA ILE A 7 -27.32 27.19 24.06
C ILE A 7 -26.16 26.54 23.25
N THR A 8 -25.12 27.30 22.89
CA THR A 8 -24.01 26.79 22.04
C THR A 8 -23.08 25.79 22.75
N VAL A 9 -23.02 25.79 24.09
CA VAL A 9 -22.03 24.96 24.81
C VAL A 9 -22.44 23.49 24.90
N ILE A 10 -23.74 23.15 24.88
CA ILE A 10 -24.20 21.76 25.03
C ILE A 10 -24.08 20.95 23.72
N LEU A 11 -24.16 21.62 22.55
CA LEU A 11 -23.97 20.95 21.25
C LEU A 11 -22.51 20.59 20.95
N LEU A 12 -21.54 21.24 21.60
CA LEU A 12 -20.11 20.92 21.43
C LEU A 12 -19.66 19.68 22.23
N VAL A 13 -20.39 19.29 23.27
CA VAL A 13 -20.06 18.10 24.08
C VAL A 13 -20.64 16.81 23.47
N LEU A 14 -21.79 16.89 22.79
CA LEU A 14 -22.37 15.73 22.08
C LEU A 14 -21.70 15.44 20.73
N ALA A 15 -21.18 16.47 20.04
CA ALA A 15 -20.41 16.27 18.81
C ALA A 15 -19.03 15.63 19.05
N SER A 16 -18.50 15.68 20.28
CA SER A 16 -17.22 15.04 20.63
C SER A 16 -17.36 13.55 20.97
N LEU A 17 -18.54 13.07 21.39
CA LEU A 17 -18.73 11.64 21.68
C LEU A 17 -19.04 10.78 20.45
N ALA A 18 -19.55 11.36 19.36
CA ALA A 18 -19.90 10.61 18.15
C ALA A 18 -18.69 10.28 17.26
N ALA A 19 -17.56 10.95 17.43
CA ALA A 19 -16.34 10.74 16.62
C ALA A 19 -15.36 9.70 17.22
N ALA A 20 -15.64 9.17 18.42
CA ALA A 20 -14.75 8.19 19.05
C ALA A 20 -15.05 6.73 18.63
N GLY A 21 -16.20 6.46 18.00
CA GLY A 21 -16.65 5.09 17.69
C GLY A 21 -16.30 4.57 16.29
N ALA A 22 -15.99 5.46 15.33
CA ALA A 22 -15.75 5.11 13.93
C ALA A 22 -14.36 5.51 13.41
N ALA A 23 -13.53 6.13 14.25
CA ALA A 23 -12.13 6.35 13.95
C ALA A 23 -11.32 5.09 14.33
N TRP A 24 -10.18 4.87 13.65
CA TRP A 24 -9.04 4.03 14.06
C TRP A 24 -8.87 2.60 13.50
N ALA A 25 -9.64 2.15 12.50
CA ALA A 25 -9.11 1.11 11.61
C ALA A 25 -8.38 1.77 10.44
N GLN A 26 -7.19 2.34 10.68
CA GLN A 26 -6.34 2.75 9.55
C GLN A 26 -5.92 1.48 8.78
N PRO A 27 -6.13 1.41 7.46
CA PRO A 27 -5.70 0.25 6.68
C PRO A 27 -4.19 0.09 6.84
N TYR A 28 -3.74 -1.06 7.35
CA TYR A 28 -2.32 -1.36 7.52
C TYR A 28 -1.55 -1.03 6.23
N GLN A 29 -0.51 -0.21 6.37
CA GLN A 29 0.42 0.10 5.29
C GLN A 29 1.73 -0.65 5.57
N PRO A 30 2.22 -1.48 4.62
CA PRO A 30 3.55 -2.05 4.78
C PRO A 30 4.61 -0.93 4.74
N PRO A 31 5.80 -1.17 5.31
CA PRO A 31 6.91 -0.24 5.17
C PRO A 31 7.21 0.07 3.69
N PRO A 32 7.79 1.25 3.37
CA PRO A 32 8.18 1.55 2.01
C PRO A 32 9.11 0.48 1.42
N PRO A 33 8.90 0.04 0.17
CA PRO A 33 9.76 -0.95 -0.48
C PRO A 33 11.18 -0.45 -0.76
N PHE A 34 11.45 0.84 -0.56
CA PHE A 34 12.73 1.50 -0.82
C PHE A 34 12.85 2.79 -0.02
N GLY A 35 14.06 3.29 0.14
CA GLY A 35 14.35 4.54 0.84
C GLY A 35 13.78 5.77 0.12
N ALA A 36 13.59 6.86 0.85
CA ALA A 36 13.00 8.09 0.32
C ALA A 36 13.75 8.70 -0.88
N TYR A 37 15.04 8.40 -1.00
CA TYR A 37 15.92 8.90 -2.07
C TYR A 37 16.32 7.83 -3.09
N ASP A 38 15.92 6.57 -2.87
CA ASP A 38 16.20 5.51 -3.82
C ASP A 38 15.39 5.72 -5.10
N LYS A 39 15.99 5.35 -6.23
CA LYS A 39 15.35 5.42 -7.54
C LYS A 39 15.24 4.00 -8.09
N PRO A 40 14.03 3.41 -8.12
CA PRO A 40 13.84 2.09 -8.73
C PRO A 40 14.26 2.11 -10.20
N GLU A 41 15.16 1.19 -10.56
CA GLU A 41 15.56 0.94 -11.94
C GLU A 41 14.78 -0.26 -12.45
N TRP A 42 13.94 -0.05 -13.46
CA TRP A 42 13.00 -1.05 -13.93
C TRP A 42 13.60 -1.96 -14.99
N TYR A 43 13.58 -3.26 -14.72
CA TYR A 43 14.00 -4.30 -15.65
C TYR A 43 12.88 -5.30 -15.88
N PRO A 44 12.82 -5.97 -17.04
CA PRO A 44 11.93 -7.11 -17.23
C PRO A 44 12.21 -8.18 -16.16
N ALA A 45 11.16 -8.67 -15.53
CA ALA A 45 11.27 -9.66 -14.48
C ALA A 45 11.58 -11.05 -15.08
N PRO A 46 12.50 -11.82 -14.46
CA PRO A 46 12.74 -13.21 -14.83
C PRO A 46 11.43 -14.03 -14.87
N GLY A 47 11.26 -14.84 -15.93
CA GLY A 47 10.06 -15.65 -16.15
C GLY A 47 8.88 -14.94 -16.82
N ASN A 48 8.80 -13.60 -16.77
CA ASN A 48 7.75 -12.85 -17.46
C ASN A 48 8.18 -11.42 -17.85
N PRO A 49 8.53 -11.18 -19.13
CA PRO A 49 9.02 -9.87 -19.57
C PRO A 49 7.95 -8.76 -19.59
N LYS A 50 6.67 -9.09 -19.35
CA LYS A 50 5.60 -8.09 -19.22
C LYS A 50 5.47 -7.53 -17.80
N VAL A 51 6.14 -8.15 -16.83
CA VAL A 51 6.25 -7.63 -15.47
C VAL A 51 7.62 -7.01 -15.34
N PHE A 52 7.67 -5.81 -14.78
CA PHE A 52 8.93 -5.15 -14.44
C PHE A 52 9.20 -5.29 -12.95
N TYR A 53 10.47 -5.38 -12.57
CA TYR A 53 10.90 -5.38 -11.18
C TYR A 53 12.10 -4.43 -11.01
N ALA A 54 12.37 -4.05 -9.76
CA ALA A 54 13.50 -3.20 -9.42
C ALA A 54 14.50 -3.97 -8.54
N PRO A 55 15.55 -4.58 -9.13
CA PRO A 55 16.54 -5.34 -8.38
C PRO A 55 17.41 -4.45 -7.48
N ASN A 56 17.55 -3.17 -7.82
CA ASN A 56 18.43 -2.22 -7.14
C ASN A 56 17.88 -1.67 -5.80
N ILE A 57 16.62 -1.94 -5.46
CA ILE A 57 16.00 -1.52 -4.20
C ILE A 57 15.82 -2.67 -3.22
N GLN A 58 15.66 -2.41 -1.93
CA GLN A 58 15.54 -3.47 -0.91
C GLN A 58 14.27 -4.33 -1.01
N GLY A 59 13.15 -3.79 -1.51
CA GLY A 59 11.86 -4.46 -1.54
C GLY A 59 11.60 -5.29 -2.79
N ASP A 60 10.63 -6.21 -2.70
CA ASP A 60 10.11 -6.98 -3.83
C ASP A 60 8.95 -6.23 -4.49
N LEU A 61 9.31 -5.22 -5.28
CA LEU A 61 8.38 -4.34 -5.99
C LEU A 61 8.30 -4.70 -7.47
N PHE A 62 7.08 -4.89 -7.94
CA PHE A 62 6.76 -5.26 -9.31
C PHE A 62 5.81 -4.25 -9.95
N TRP A 63 5.94 -4.04 -11.24
CA TRP A 63 5.07 -3.17 -12.02
C TRP A 63 4.49 -3.94 -13.22
N LEU A 64 3.16 -3.97 -13.33
CA LEU A 64 2.44 -4.66 -14.39
C LEU A 64 1.24 -3.81 -14.83
N GLY A 65 1.26 -3.36 -16.10
CA GLY A 65 0.25 -2.45 -16.63
C GLY A 65 0.30 -1.10 -15.93
N ASN A 66 -0.75 -0.75 -15.17
CA ASN A 66 -0.86 0.51 -14.43
C ASN A 66 -0.81 0.32 -12.91
N ARG A 67 -0.38 -0.85 -12.42
CA ARG A 67 -0.35 -1.16 -10.99
C ARG A 67 1.01 -1.63 -10.54
N TYR A 68 1.36 -1.20 -9.34
CA TYR A 68 2.48 -1.72 -8.57
C TYR A 68 1.99 -2.83 -7.65
N PHE A 69 2.81 -3.86 -7.48
CA PHE A 69 2.59 -4.97 -6.56
C PHE A 69 3.81 -5.08 -5.66
N TYR A 70 3.59 -5.17 -4.35
CA TYR A 70 4.66 -5.28 -3.37
C TYR A 70 4.46 -6.55 -2.56
N TYR A 71 5.46 -7.41 -2.54
CA TYR A 71 5.49 -8.58 -1.66
C TYR A 71 6.24 -8.23 -0.37
N TYR A 72 5.57 -8.34 0.76
CA TYR A 72 6.16 -8.02 2.06
C TYR A 72 5.60 -8.93 3.14
N SER A 73 6.50 -9.57 3.90
CA SER A 73 6.16 -10.37 5.09
C SER A 73 5.08 -11.43 4.81
N GLY A 74 5.16 -12.10 3.65
CA GLY A 74 4.18 -13.14 3.28
C GLY A 74 2.93 -12.64 2.57
N TYR A 75 2.69 -11.33 2.52
CA TYR A 75 1.49 -10.74 1.96
C TYR A 75 1.76 -9.95 0.68
N TRP A 76 0.76 -9.96 -0.20
CA TRP A 76 0.75 -9.15 -1.40
C TRP A 76 -0.05 -7.88 -1.21
N TYR A 77 0.54 -6.77 -1.65
CA TYR A 77 -0.06 -5.46 -1.69
C TYR A 77 -0.08 -4.92 -3.11
N ARG A 78 -0.99 -3.99 -3.40
CA ARG A 78 -1.07 -3.29 -4.68
C ARG A 78 -1.35 -1.81 -4.51
N SER A 79 -0.89 -1.01 -5.47
CA SER A 79 -1.13 0.43 -5.53
C SER A 79 -1.06 0.92 -6.98
N TYR A 80 -1.61 2.10 -7.25
CA TYR A 80 -1.39 2.83 -8.51
C TYR A 80 -0.10 3.68 -8.50
N SER A 81 0.56 3.78 -7.34
CA SER A 81 1.82 4.48 -7.12
C SER A 81 2.81 3.57 -6.40
N MET A 82 4.08 3.63 -6.80
CA MET A 82 5.17 2.91 -6.13
C MET A 82 5.38 3.32 -4.67
N TRP A 83 4.78 4.43 -4.23
CA TRP A 83 4.82 4.95 -2.86
C TRP A 83 3.58 4.60 -2.03
N GLY A 84 2.62 3.87 -2.60
CA GLY A 84 1.32 3.64 -1.98
C GLY A 84 0.30 4.77 -2.24
N PRO A 85 -0.83 4.81 -1.50
CA PRO A 85 -1.18 3.89 -0.42
C PRO A 85 -1.40 2.46 -0.94
N TRP A 86 -0.93 1.51 -0.16
CA TRP A 86 -0.99 0.09 -0.43
C TRP A 86 -2.31 -0.51 0.05
N GLN A 87 -2.87 -1.40 -0.76
CA GLN A 87 -4.03 -2.20 -0.42
C GLN A 87 -3.70 -3.68 -0.54
N PRO A 88 -4.25 -4.56 0.30
CA PRO A 88 -4.09 -6.00 0.13
C PRO A 88 -4.52 -6.47 -1.26
N ALA A 89 -3.65 -7.17 -1.95
CA ALA A 89 -3.92 -7.72 -3.27
C ALA A 89 -4.51 -9.13 -3.13
N ARG A 90 -5.83 -9.20 -2.91
CA ARG A 90 -6.55 -10.48 -2.75
C ARG A 90 -6.46 -11.39 -3.98
N ASN A 91 -6.39 -10.81 -5.17
CA ASN A 91 -6.25 -11.53 -6.44
C ASN A 91 -5.04 -10.97 -7.19
N LEU A 92 -4.08 -11.85 -7.48
CA LEU A 92 -2.91 -11.51 -8.28
C LEU A 92 -3.16 -11.81 -9.76
N PRO A 93 -2.73 -10.93 -10.68
CA PRO A 93 -2.71 -11.25 -12.09
C PRO A 93 -1.86 -12.48 -12.36
N LYS A 94 -2.26 -13.31 -13.34
CA LYS A 94 -1.50 -14.49 -13.77
C LYS A 94 -0.04 -14.18 -14.10
N GLY A 95 0.26 -12.95 -14.52
CA GLY A 95 1.63 -12.52 -14.81
C GLY A 95 2.53 -12.48 -13.58
N ILE A 96 1.99 -12.13 -12.40
CA ILE A 96 2.73 -12.10 -11.13
C ILE A 96 2.94 -13.53 -10.60
N LEU A 97 1.92 -14.39 -10.70
CA LEU A 97 1.96 -15.78 -10.26
C LEU A 97 2.94 -16.68 -11.05
N ARG A 98 3.50 -16.17 -12.15
CA ARG A 98 4.44 -16.89 -13.04
C ARG A 98 5.85 -16.33 -12.98
N LEU A 99 6.11 -15.40 -12.07
CA LEU A 99 7.45 -14.86 -11.87
C LEU A 99 8.39 -15.98 -11.38
N ASP A 100 9.59 -15.98 -11.93
CA ASP A 100 10.64 -16.89 -11.47
C ASP A 100 11.14 -16.50 -10.07
N ARG A 101 11.66 -17.47 -9.31
CA ARG A 101 12.21 -17.24 -7.97
C ARG A 101 13.29 -16.16 -7.95
N GLY A 102 14.08 -16.04 -9.01
CA GLY A 102 15.13 -15.00 -9.13
C GLY A 102 14.61 -13.57 -9.18
N ALA A 103 13.30 -13.36 -9.38
CA ALA A 103 12.68 -12.04 -9.30
C ALA A 103 12.45 -11.56 -7.86
N PHE A 104 12.65 -12.41 -6.86
CA PHE A 104 12.33 -12.15 -5.45
C PHE A 104 13.56 -12.18 -4.56
N LYS A 105 13.61 -11.25 -3.60
CA LYS A 105 14.52 -11.27 -2.45
C LYS A 105 13.94 -12.11 -1.32
N GLN A 106 12.61 -12.08 -1.17
CA GLN A 106 11.85 -12.93 -0.26
C GLN A 106 10.84 -13.71 -1.10
N PRO A 107 11.17 -14.94 -1.56
CA PRO A 107 10.29 -15.66 -2.46
C PRO A 107 9.02 -16.14 -1.74
N PRO A 108 7.84 -16.05 -2.40
CA PRO A 108 6.62 -16.70 -1.93
C PRO A 108 6.79 -18.23 -1.81
N PRO A 109 5.93 -18.91 -1.03
CA PRO A 109 6.06 -20.35 -0.76
C PRO A 109 5.61 -21.27 -1.92
N TRP A 110 5.22 -20.71 -3.07
CA TRP A 110 4.73 -21.45 -4.24
C TRP A 110 5.77 -21.54 -5.35
#